data_AF-A0A139X3Y1-F1
#
_entry.id   AF-A0A139X3Y1-F1
#
_cell.length_a   1.000
_cell.length_b   1.000
_cell.length_c   1.000
_cell.angle_alpha   90.00
_cell.angle_beta   90.00
_cell.angle_gamma   90.00
#
_symmetry.space_group_name_H-M   'P 1'
#
loop_
_entity.id
_entity.type
_entity.pdbx_description
1 polymer ?
#
loop_
_entity_poly.entity_id
_entity_poly.type
_entity_poly.pdbx_seq_one_letter_code
_entity_poly.pdbx_strand_id
1 'polypeptide(L)'
;MKPETEQRLGTLEVLLEKEIYYSLPCHEDSATLQPYAWDATIKGEFTPLNLIKSEGWIRETDPEVVFTNWLWIEENRLASSLIHLYNKDPQKILLDEPSKNKRYQQYSNLLDLLTEKIKNLQAFTFSYNSNYSLSVVVGRVTDNQRWICLSATVPQETPKFINELIHCSPYKEEKQSNLEAEKLSQLEIRINDILKELGEIDIYGYYDGGYKHIHHHSIILTSGDSQEEAINNALLASGLVEIYQIEKFTIQGEGGWGFSLDDRDFDRDNVTNLINFLNTVFPKLLLYRFCFWDYEHLYILGKTDDSQRDSSTSYVGVAIHSQFTYNP
;
A
#
# COMPACT_ATOMS: atom_id res chain seq x y z
N MET A 1 -17.55 20.75 2.38
CA MET A 1 -16.13 21.09 2.61
C MET A 1 -16.03 22.37 3.42
N LYS A 2 -15.00 22.49 4.26
CA LYS A 2 -14.79 23.71 5.07
C LYS A 2 -14.19 24.82 4.17
N PRO A 3 -14.53 26.12 4.37
CA PRO A 3 -14.04 27.20 3.52
C PRO A 3 -12.52 27.29 3.40
N GLU A 4 -11.80 26.98 4.48
CA GLU A 4 -10.33 26.96 4.48
C GLU A 4 -9.76 25.83 3.60
N THR A 5 -10.36 24.64 3.66
CA THR A 5 -10.02 23.51 2.79
C THR A 5 -10.27 23.87 1.32
N GLU A 6 -11.41 24.49 1.02
CA GLU A 6 -11.76 24.97 -0.33
C GLU A 6 -10.77 26.01 -0.85
N GLN A 7 -10.38 26.98 -0.02
CA GLN A 7 -9.39 28.00 -0.39
C GLN A 7 -8.01 27.39 -0.69
N ARG A 8 -7.56 26.46 0.16
CA ARG A 8 -6.26 25.79 -0.03
C ARG A 8 -6.28 24.90 -1.28
N LEU A 9 -7.38 24.18 -1.53
CA LEU A 9 -7.58 23.40 -2.74
C LEU A 9 -7.57 24.29 -3.99
N GLY A 10 -8.34 25.37 -4.00
CA GLY A 10 -8.38 26.30 -5.14
C GLY A 10 -7.02 26.95 -5.43
N THR A 11 -6.19 27.17 -4.39
CA THR A 11 -4.81 27.64 -4.60
C THR A 11 -3.95 26.57 -5.27
N LEU A 12 -4.08 25.30 -4.87
CA LEU A 12 -3.38 24.18 -5.51
C LEU A 12 -3.81 23.98 -6.96
N GLU A 13 -5.11 24.11 -7.26
CA GLU A 13 -5.65 24.01 -8.62
C GLU A 13 -5.01 25.06 -9.55
N VAL A 14 -4.82 26.29 -9.08
CA VAL A 14 -4.12 27.34 -9.84
C VAL A 14 -2.64 27.02 -10.01
N LEU A 15 -1.97 26.51 -8.96
CA LEU A 15 -0.55 26.15 -9.02
C LEU A 15 -0.26 24.94 -9.93
N LEU A 16 -1.26 24.07 -10.12
CA LEU A 16 -1.20 22.87 -10.96
C LEU A 16 -1.95 23.02 -12.29
N GLU A 17 -2.38 24.24 -12.66
CA GLU A 17 -3.07 24.50 -13.93
C GLU A 17 -2.17 24.17 -15.13
N LYS A 18 -0.86 24.43 -14.99
CA LYS A 18 0.15 23.91 -15.92
C LYS A 18 0.65 22.56 -15.42
N GLU A 19 0.83 21.64 -16.36
CA GLU A 19 1.40 20.33 -16.08
C GLU A 19 2.79 20.47 -15.44
N ILE A 20 2.96 19.82 -14.29
CA ILE A 20 4.23 19.71 -13.59
C ILE A 20 4.68 18.26 -13.70
N TYR A 21 5.79 18.05 -14.38
CA TYR A 21 6.43 16.74 -14.44
C TYR A 21 7.11 16.41 -13.12
N TYR A 22 6.87 15.19 -12.65
CA TYR A 22 7.50 14.65 -11.47
C TYR A 22 8.03 13.27 -11.80
N SER A 23 9.36 13.15 -11.87
CA SER A 23 10.00 11.88 -12.19
C SER A 23 10.11 11.03 -10.93
N LEU A 24 9.47 9.87 -10.94
CA LEU A 24 9.69 8.83 -9.94
C LEU A 24 10.67 7.79 -10.52
N PRO A 25 11.55 7.17 -9.71
CA PRO A 25 12.41 6.08 -10.17
C PRO A 25 11.60 4.94 -10.77
N CYS A 26 11.99 4.49 -11.96
CA CYS A 26 11.33 3.41 -12.69
C CYS A 26 9.87 3.73 -13.05
N HIS A 27 9.55 5.02 -13.18
CA HIS A 27 8.22 5.60 -13.40
C HIS A 27 8.29 6.81 -14.34
N GLU A 28 9.38 6.90 -15.10
CA GLU A 28 9.91 8.07 -15.80
C GLU A 28 8.87 8.80 -16.67
N ASP A 29 7.91 8.06 -17.25
CA ASP A 29 7.01 8.57 -18.29
C ASP A 29 5.51 8.59 -17.91
N SER A 30 5.12 8.27 -16.67
CA SER A 30 3.68 8.08 -16.34
C SER A 30 3.17 8.83 -15.10
N ALA A 31 4.04 9.51 -14.37
CA ALA A 31 3.66 10.18 -13.13
C ALA A 31 2.89 11.49 -13.41
N THR A 32 1.62 11.53 -12.97
CA THR A 32 0.76 12.72 -13.11
C THR A 32 0.46 13.35 -11.76
N LEU A 33 0.70 14.66 -11.61
CA LEU A 33 0.39 15.43 -10.39
C LEU A 33 -1.00 16.04 -10.47
N GLN A 34 -1.81 15.84 -9.43
CA GLN A 34 -3.17 16.34 -9.36
C GLN A 34 -3.47 16.97 -7.98
N PRO A 35 -4.22 18.08 -7.92
CA PRO A 35 -4.70 18.61 -6.65
C PRO A 35 -5.64 17.58 -5.98
N TYR A 36 -5.52 17.42 -4.67
CA TYR A 36 -6.32 16.47 -3.90
C TYR A 36 -6.86 17.08 -2.60
N ALA A 37 -8.09 16.71 -2.25
CA ALA A 37 -8.70 17.05 -0.98
C ALA A 37 -9.49 15.88 -0.37
N TRP A 38 -9.34 15.73 0.94
CA TRP A 38 -10.16 14.86 1.77
C TRP A 38 -11.08 15.70 2.65
N ASP A 39 -12.37 15.66 2.36
CA ASP A 39 -13.40 16.28 3.19
C ASP A 39 -13.90 15.29 4.25
N ALA A 40 -13.40 15.45 5.48
CA ALA A 40 -13.76 14.56 6.58
C ALA A 40 -15.23 14.69 7.02
N THR A 41 -15.92 15.77 6.65
CA THR A 41 -17.36 15.92 6.96
C THR A 41 -18.23 15.01 6.09
N ILE A 42 -17.72 14.60 4.93
CA ILE A 42 -18.41 13.73 3.97
C ILE A 42 -17.84 12.31 4.04
N LYS A 43 -16.51 12.19 4.06
CA LYS A 43 -15.80 10.90 3.95
C LYS A 43 -15.38 10.31 5.30
N GLY A 44 -15.61 11.02 6.41
CA GLY A 44 -15.18 10.61 7.75
C GLY A 44 -13.68 10.82 7.99
N GLU A 45 -13.15 10.20 9.04
CA GLU A 45 -11.73 10.28 9.38
C GLU A 45 -10.83 9.77 8.23
N PHE A 46 -9.74 10.48 7.96
CA PHE A 46 -8.77 10.01 6.98
C PHE A 46 -7.97 8.82 7.54
N THR A 47 -8.10 7.68 6.89
CA THR A 47 -7.26 6.49 7.12
C THR A 47 -6.94 5.84 5.77
N PRO A 48 -5.87 5.03 5.66
CA PRO A 48 -5.58 4.32 4.42
C PRO A 48 -6.76 3.49 3.92
N LEU A 49 -7.45 2.77 4.81
CA LEU A 49 -8.64 2.01 4.46
C LEU A 49 -9.79 2.89 3.96
N ASN A 50 -10.03 4.06 4.58
CA ASN A 50 -11.08 4.95 4.10
C ASN A 50 -10.74 5.56 2.74
N LEU A 51 -9.46 5.86 2.48
CA LEU A 51 -9.02 6.30 1.16
C LEU A 51 -9.30 5.22 0.11
N ILE A 52 -8.85 3.98 0.36
CA ILE A 52 -9.11 2.81 -0.48
C ILE A 52 -10.62 2.65 -0.77
N LYS A 53 -11.46 2.77 0.26
CA LYS A 53 -12.93 2.71 0.12
C LYS A 53 -13.44 3.82 -0.80
N SER A 54 -12.94 5.04 -0.63
CA SER A 54 -13.40 6.20 -1.42
C SER A 54 -12.97 6.15 -2.88
N GLU A 55 -11.81 5.56 -3.17
CA GLU A 55 -11.29 5.35 -4.53
C GLU A 55 -11.90 4.11 -5.20
N GLY A 56 -12.68 3.31 -4.47
CA GLY A 56 -13.33 2.11 -5.00
C GLY A 56 -12.39 0.91 -5.19
N TRP A 57 -11.25 0.90 -4.49
CA TRP A 57 -10.22 -0.13 -4.62
C TRP A 57 -10.48 -1.38 -3.77
N ILE A 58 -11.58 -1.44 -3.01
CA ILE A 58 -11.93 -2.57 -2.14
C ILE A 58 -13.21 -3.25 -2.60
N ARG A 59 -13.22 -4.59 -2.55
CA ARG A 59 -14.41 -5.41 -2.80
C ARG A 59 -14.49 -6.53 -1.77
N GLU A 60 -15.70 -6.87 -1.34
CA GLU A 60 -15.93 -8.08 -0.54
C GLU A 60 -15.74 -9.33 -1.39
N THR A 61 -15.24 -10.39 -0.76
CA THR A 61 -15.05 -11.71 -1.36
C THR A 61 -15.22 -12.81 -0.31
N ASP A 62 -15.16 -14.07 -0.73
CA ASP A 62 -15.22 -15.22 0.16
C ASP A 62 -13.80 -15.61 0.65
N PRO A 63 -13.63 -16.02 1.93
CA PRO A 63 -12.34 -16.49 2.45
C PRO A 63 -11.71 -17.60 1.60
N GLU A 64 -12.52 -18.52 1.07
CA GLU A 64 -12.10 -19.60 0.18
C GLU A 64 -11.38 -19.08 -1.07
N VAL A 65 -11.89 -17.98 -1.65
CA VAL A 65 -11.31 -17.34 -2.84
C VAL A 65 -9.96 -16.72 -2.50
N VAL A 66 -9.83 -16.10 -1.32
CA VAL A 66 -8.56 -15.52 -0.86
C VAL A 66 -7.50 -16.60 -0.69
N PHE A 67 -7.84 -17.70 -0.02
CA PHE A 67 -6.93 -18.82 0.18
C PHE A 67 -6.53 -19.49 -1.15
N THR A 68 -7.47 -19.62 -2.08
CA THR A 68 -7.18 -20.12 -3.44
C THR A 68 -6.22 -19.20 -4.18
N ASN A 69 -6.37 -17.88 -4.06
CA ASN A 69 -5.48 -16.91 -4.68
C ASN A 69 -4.06 -16.96 -4.07
N TRP A 70 -3.93 -17.00 -2.75
CA TRP A 70 -2.64 -17.15 -2.08
C TRP A 70 -1.93 -18.43 -2.50
N LEU A 71 -2.64 -19.56 -2.50
CA LEU A 71 -2.09 -20.83 -2.96
C LEU A 71 -1.64 -20.75 -4.43
N TRP A 72 -2.43 -20.12 -5.31
CA TRP A 72 -2.07 -19.95 -6.71
C TRP A 72 -0.77 -19.16 -6.89
N ILE A 73 -0.62 -18.01 -6.20
CA ILE A 73 0.59 -17.18 -6.24
C ILE A 73 1.82 -18.01 -5.86
N GLU A 74 1.67 -18.79 -4.80
CA GLU A 74 2.73 -19.60 -4.23
C GLU A 74 3.12 -20.81 -5.08
N GLU A 75 2.15 -21.55 -5.61
CA GLU A 75 2.38 -22.71 -6.49
C GLU A 75 3.08 -22.32 -7.78
N ASN A 76 2.70 -21.16 -8.34
CA ASN A 76 3.23 -20.65 -9.59
C ASN A 76 4.49 -19.81 -9.40
N ARG A 77 4.78 -19.37 -8.16
CA ARG A 77 5.80 -18.38 -7.82
C ARG A 77 5.68 -17.09 -8.64
N LEU A 78 4.44 -16.63 -8.85
CA LEU A 78 4.11 -15.46 -9.67
C LEU A 78 3.21 -14.51 -8.90
N ALA A 79 3.48 -13.20 -8.99
CA ALA A 79 2.61 -12.17 -8.41
C ALA A 79 1.22 -12.10 -9.10
N SER A 80 1.13 -12.48 -10.37
CA SER A 80 -0.11 -12.44 -11.16
C SER A 80 -0.09 -13.46 -12.30
N SER A 81 -1.28 -13.94 -12.68
CA SER A 81 -1.49 -14.84 -13.83
C SER A 81 -1.24 -14.16 -15.18
N LEU A 82 -1.19 -12.84 -15.20
CA LEU A 82 -0.89 -12.04 -16.40
C LEU A 82 0.62 -11.90 -16.66
N ILE A 83 1.48 -12.40 -15.76
CA ILE A 83 2.93 -12.36 -15.96
C ILE A 83 3.31 -13.36 -17.04
N HIS A 84 3.82 -12.83 -18.16
CA HIS A 84 4.43 -13.64 -19.21
C HIS A 84 5.89 -13.94 -18.85
N LEU A 85 6.15 -15.20 -18.49
CA LEU A 85 7.49 -15.72 -18.30
C LEU A 85 8.18 -15.90 -19.67
N TYR A 86 8.97 -14.91 -20.08
CA TYR A 86 9.90 -15.10 -21.20
C TYR A 86 11.07 -15.99 -20.72
N ASN A 87 11.51 -16.93 -21.56
CA ASN A 87 12.76 -17.71 -21.45
C ASN A 87 13.05 -18.55 -20.18
N LYS A 88 12.15 -18.65 -19.20
CA LYS A 88 12.37 -19.51 -18.04
C LYS A 88 11.76 -20.91 -18.21
N ASP A 89 12.50 -21.92 -17.76
CA ASP A 89 12.02 -23.30 -17.64
C ASP A 89 10.93 -23.36 -16.55
N PRO A 90 9.66 -23.64 -16.90
CA PRO A 90 8.57 -23.69 -15.92
C PRO A 90 8.87 -24.66 -14.77
N GLN A 91 9.60 -25.75 -15.02
CA GLN A 91 9.94 -26.74 -13.99
C GLN A 91 10.90 -26.20 -12.93
N LYS A 92 11.64 -25.12 -13.21
CA LYS A 92 12.55 -24.48 -12.25
C LYS A 92 11.86 -23.39 -11.42
N ILE A 93 10.69 -22.92 -11.84
CA ILE A 93 9.94 -21.86 -11.16
C ILE A 93 8.85 -22.45 -10.29
N LEU A 94 8.15 -23.49 -10.76
CA LEU A 94 7.06 -24.07 -9.98
C LEU A 94 7.56 -24.71 -8.69
N LEU A 95 6.73 -24.66 -7.65
CA LEU A 95 6.95 -25.50 -6.47
C LEU A 95 6.94 -26.98 -6.85
N ASP A 96 7.76 -27.79 -6.17
CA ASP A 96 7.67 -29.24 -6.30
C ASP A 96 6.37 -29.77 -5.68
N GLU A 97 5.87 -30.90 -6.20
CA GLU A 97 4.59 -31.49 -5.76
C GLU A 97 4.52 -31.76 -4.24
N PRO A 98 5.55 -32.30 -3.56
CA PRO A 98 5.55 -32.39 -2.11
C PRO A 98 5.34 -31.05 -1.40
N SER A 99 6.04 -29.99 -1.84
CA SER A 99 5.88 -28.65 -1.27
C SER A 99 4.49 -28.07 -1.53
N LYS A 100 3.92 -28.25 -2.74
CA LYS A 100 2.54 -27.84 -3.04
C LYS A 100 1.53 -28.52 -2.11
N ASN A 101 1.62 -29.84 -1.99
CA ASN A 101 0.73 -30.62 -1.13
C ASN A 101 0.83 -30.20 0.34
N LYS A 102 2.04 -29.94 0.84
CA LYS A 102 2.25 -29.44 2.20
C LYS A 102 1.55 -28.08 2.39
N ARG A 103 1.72 -27.14 1.46
CA ARG A 103 1.09 -25.81 1.54
C ARG A 103 -0.43 -25.89 1.45
N TYR A 104 -0.97 -26.70 0.54
CA TYR A 104 -2.41 -26.98 0.46
C TYR A 104 -2.97 -27.45 1.80
N GLN A 105 -2.32 -28.42 2.45
CA GLN A 105 -2.75 -28.92 3.77
C GLN A 105 -2.72 -27.82 4.84
N GLN A 106 -1.70 -26.97 4.85
CA GLN A 106 -1.60 -25.87 5.80
C GLN A 106 -2.68 -24.81 5.59
N TYR A 107 -2.95 -24.43 4.33
CA TYR A 107 -4.05 -23.51 4.02
C TYR A 107 -5.42 -24.10 4.37
N SER A 108 -5.65 -25.37 4.07
CA SER A 108 -6.89 -26.06 4.47
C SER A 108 -7.06 -26.04 5.99
N ASN A 109 -6.02 -26.44 6.73
CA ASN A 109 -6.03 -26.44 8.20
C ASN A 109 -6.26 -25.04 8.77
N LEU A 110 -5.65 -24.01 8.16
CA LEU A 110 -5.83 -22.62 8.58
C LEU A 110 -7.25 -22.14 8.31
N LEU A 111 -7.80 -22.41 7.12
CA LEU A 111 -9.17 -22.02 6.77
C LEU A 111 -10.21 -22.70 7.68
N ASP A 112 -10.05 -24.00 7.95
CA ASP A 112 -10.91 -24.74 8.88
C ASP A 112 -10.82 -24.13 10.29
N LEU A 113 -9.61 -23.84 10.77
CA LEU A 113 -9.38 -23.23 12.08
C LEU A 113 -10.06 -21.86 12.20
N LEU A 114 -9.95 -21.02 11.17
CA LEU A 114 -10.59 -19.71 11.14
C LEU A 114 -12.11 -19.85 11.13
N THR A 115 -12.65 -20.70 10.26
CA THR A 115 -14.11 -20.90 10.10
C THR A 115 -14.75 -21.42 11.39
N GLU A 116 -14.07 -22.30 12.13
CA GLU A 116 -14.59 -22.85 13.38
C GLU A 116 -14.48 -21.92 14.59
N LYS A 117 -13.41 -21.10 14.66
CA LYS A 117 -13.02 -20.42 15.92
C LYS A 117 -13.08 -18.89 15.86
N ILE A 118 -13.18 -18.31 14.68
CA ILE A 118 -13.25 -16.86 14.48
C ILE A 118 -14.70 -16.43 14.20
N LYS A 119 -15.15 -15.37 14.87
CA LYS A 119 -16.46 -14.76 14.64
C LYS A 119 -16.36 -13.64 13.60
N ASN A 120 -17.44 -13.42 12.85
CA ASN A 120 -17.51 -12.37 11.83
C ASN A 120 -16.35 -12.46 10.83
N LEU A 121 -16.05 -13.69 10.39
CA LEU A 121 -15.03 -13.92 9.37
C LEU A 121 -15.50 -13.28 8.06
N GLN A 122 -14.71 -12.37 7.52
CA GLN A 122 -14.96 -11.67 6.27
C GLN A 122 -13.68 -11.62 5.46
N ALA A 123 -13.80 -11.49 4.15
CA ALA A 123 -12.66 -11.35 3.27
C ALA A 123 -12.85 -10.18 2.31
N PHE A 124 -11.73 -9.54 1.98
CA PHE A 124 -11.71 -8.37 1.09
C PHE A 124 -10.57 -8.49 0.10
N THR A 125 -10.79 -7.97 -1.09
CA THR A 125 -9.78 -7.83 -2.14
C THR A 125 -9.54 -6.34 -2.41
N PHE A 126 -8.28 -5.97 -2.45
CA PHE A 126 -7.78 -4.63 -2.72
C PHE A 126 -7.09 -4.61 -4.09
N SER A 127 -7.59 -3.79 -5.01
CA SER A 127 -7.09 -3.72 -6.38
C SER A 127 -7.34 -2.35 -7.00
N TYR A 128 -6.33 -1.77 -7.63
CA TYR A 128 -6.47 -0.62 -8.52
C TYR A 128 -6.92 -1.02 -9.93
N ASN A 129 -6.39 -2.13 -10.46
CA ASN A 129 -6.67 -2.64 -11.79
C ASN A 129 -6.99 -4.15 -11.78
N SER A 130 -7.19 -4.75 -12.95
CA SER A 130 -7.46 -6.20 -13.08
C SER A 130 -6.22 -7.08 -13.00
N ASN A 131 -5.03 -6.50 -12.97
CA ASN A 131 -3.78 -7.24 -13.13
C ASN A 131 -3.27 -7.80 -11.81
N TYR A 132 -3.50 -7.09 -10.70
CA TYR A 132 -3.07 -7.51 -9.39
C TYR A 132 -4.09 -7.14 -8.32
N SER A 133 -4.17 -7.99 -7.30
CA SER A 133 -4.94 -7.68 -6.12
C SER A 133 -4.29 -8.28 -4.87
N LEU A 134 -4.30 -7.51 -3.78
CA LEU A 134 -4.04 -8.03 -2.46
C LEU A 134 -5.35 -8.50 -1.86
N SER A 135 -5.40 -9.71 -1.33
CA SER A 135 -6.59 -10.18 -0.60
C SER A 135 -6.27 -10.42 0.87
N VAL A 136 -7.25 -10.15 1.73
CA VAL A 136 -7.14 -10.30 3.19
C VAL A 136 -8.33 -11.05 3.76
N VAL A 137 -8.12 -11.70 4.90
CA VAL A 137 -9.17 -12.32 5.71
C VAL A 137 -9.13 -11.74 7.10
N VAL A 138 -10.24 -11.19 7.56
CA VAL A 138 -10.37 -10.52 8.87
C VAL A 138 -11.46 -11.16 9.70
N GLY A 139 -11.28 -11.20 11.00
CA GLY A 139 -12.33 -11.64 11.90
C GLY A 139 -11.97 -11.45 13.36
N ARG A 140 -12.93 -11.71 14.24
CA ARG A 140 -12.78 -11.49 15.68
C ARG A 140 -12.52 -12.79 16.43
N VAL A 141 -11.41 -12.82 17.15
CA VAL A 141 -11.00 -13.93 18.01
C VAL A 141 -12.01 -14.10 19.16
N THR A 142 -12.53 -15.31 19.32
CA THR A 142 -13.61 -15.56 20.29
C THR A 142 -13.16 -15.35 21.74
N ASP A 143 -11.91 -15.68 22.06
CA ASP A 143 -11.43 -15.76 23.45
C ASP A 143 -11.08 -14.40 24.06
N ASN A 144 -10.50 -13.49 23.26
CA ASN A 144 -10.03 -12.17 23.72
C ASN A 144 -10.74 -11.00 23.05
N GLN A 145 -11.71 -11.26 22.16
CA GLN A 145 -12.47 -10.26 21.38
C GLN A 145 -11.62 -9.37 20.46
N ARG A 146 -10.34 -9.67 20.29
CA ARG A 146 -9.43 -8.92 19.40
C ARG A 146 -9.75 -9.22 17.95
N TRP A 147 -9.62 -8.22 17.08
CA TRP A 147 -9.69 -8.44 15.64
C TRP A 147 -8.33 -8.86 15.13
N ILE A 148 -8.31 -9.85 14.25
CA ILE A 148 -7.13 -10.30 13.53
C ILE A 148 -7.36 -10.16 12.03
N CYS A 149 -6.30 -9.90 11.29
CA CYS A 149 -6.31 -9.81 9.84
C CYS A 149 -5.11 -10.55 9.26
N LEU A 150 -5.38 -11.49 8.35
CA LEU A 150 -4.41 -12.22 7.56
C LEU A 150 -4.28 -11.57 6.20
N SER A 151 -3.05 -11.35 5.74
CA SER A 151 -2.75 -10.76 4.44
C SER A 151 -1.54 -11.45 3.84
N ALA A 152 -1.48 -11.54 2.52
CA ALA A 152 -0.20 -11.76 1.83
C ALA A 152 0.68 -10.50 1.90
N THR A 153 1.98 -10.63 1.74
CA THR A 153 2.86 -9.51 1.40
C THR A 153 2.69 -9.10 -0.06
N VAL A 154 2.87 -7.81 -0.34
CA VAL A 154 2.76 -7.23 -1.67
C VAL A 154 4.13 -7.24 -2.36
N PRO A 155 4.26 -7.81 -3.58
CA PRO A 155 5.46 -7.65 -4.39
C PRO A 155 5.60 -6.19 -4.82
N GLN A 156 6.80 -5.63 -4.81
CA GLN A 156 7.09 -4.25 -5.18
C GLN A 156 8.17 -4.23 -6.28
N GLU A 157 7.81 -3.85 -7.50
CA GLU A 157 8.78 -3.72 -8.62
C GLU A 157 9.72 -2.53 -8.43
N THR A 158 9.22 -1.52 -7.76
CA THR A 158 9.87 -0.24 -7.55
C THR A 158 10.83 -0.34 -6.37
N PRO A 159 12.10 0.10 -6.49
CA PRO A 159 12.99 0.18 -5.34
C PRO A 159 12.42 1.12 -4.28
N LYS A 160 12.80 0.90 -3.01
CA LYS A 160 12.50 1.88 -1.96
C LYS A 160 13.29 3.17 -2.25
N PHE A 161 12.64 4.16 -2.84
CA PHE A 161 13.23 5.47 -3.17
C PHE A 161 13.29 6.45 -1.99
N ILE A 162 12.84 5.99 -0.83
CA ILE A 162 12.58 6.83 0.34
C ILE A 162 13.85 6.97 1.15
N ASN A 163 14.24 8.22 1.43
CA ASN A 163 15.54 8.71 1.93
C ASN A 163 16.62 8.98 0.88
N GLU A 164 16.53 8.41 -0.31
CA GLU A 164 17.48 8.70 -1.39
C GLU A 164 17.03 9.90 -2.23
N LEU A 165 15.71 10.04 -2.46
CA LEU A 165 15.19 10.96 -3.49
C LEU A 165 14.10 11.89 -2.95
N ILE A 166 13.21 11.37 -2.09
CA ILE A 166 12.36 12.18 -1.23
C ILE A 166 12.87 12.04 0.20
N HIS A 167 13.26 13.15 0.82
CA HIS A 167 13.72 13.17 2.20
C HIS A 167 12.52 13.04 3.13
N CYS A 168 12.28 11.82 3.59
CA CYS A 168 11.19 11.50 4.49
C CYS A 168 11.65 10.58 5.61
N SER A 169 11.16 10.79 6.82
CA SER A 169 11.32 9.84 7.92
C SER A 169 10.13 8.87 7.99
N PRO A 170 10.36 7.62 8.47
CA PRO A 170 9.26 6.70 8.76
C PRO A 170 8.25 7.37 9.69
N TYR A 171 6.98 7.37 9.30
CA TYR A 171 5.94 7.89 10.17
C TYR A 171 5.49 6.80 11.14
N LYS A 172 5.83 6.95 12.42
CA LYS A 172 5.28 6.10 13.47
C LYS A 172 4.03 6.77 14.03
N GLU A 173 2.86 6.25 13.72
CA GLU A 173 1.71 6.48 14.60
C GLU A 173 1.97 5.73 15.91
N GLU A 174 1.67 6.37 17.04
CA GLU A 174 1.95 5.86 18.39
C GLU A 174 1.17 4.56 18.73
N LYS A 175 0.40 3.99 17.81
CA LYS A 175 -0.51 2.86 18.03
C LYS A 175 -0.41 1.74 16.99
N GLN A 176 0.79 1.40 16.50
CA GLN A 176 0.94 0.08 15.90
C GLN A 176 0.94 -0.96 17.03
N SER A 177 -0.18 -1.68 17.21
CA SER A 177 -0.26 -2.77 18.19
C SER A 177 0.73 -3.85 17.79
N ASN A 178 1.84 -3.93 18.51
CA ASN A 178 2.86 -4.93 18.22
C ASN A 178 2.41 -6.25 18.84
N LEU A 179 1.98 -7.21 18.01
CA LEU A 179 1.56 -8.55 18.44
C LEU A 179 2.58 -9.23 19.36
N GLU A 180 3.87 -8.93 19.19
CA GLU A 180 4.97 -9.47 19.99
C GLU A 180 5.02 -8.91 21.43
N ALA A 181 4.49 -7.71 21.67
CA ALA A 181 4.43 -7.11 23.00
C ALA A 181 3.21 -7.58 23.81
N GLU A 182 2.20 -8.13 23.13
CA GLU A 182 0.93 -8.54 23.73
C GLU A 182 0.88 -10.06 23.95
N LYS A 183 0.18 -10.48 25.02
CA LYS A 183 0.00 -11.90 25.32
C LYS A 183 -0.99 -12.52 24.33
N LEU A 184 -0.47 -13.16 23.28
CA LEU A 184 -1.25 -13.89 22.28
C LEU A 184 -2.18 -14.94 22.94
N SER A 185 -3.40 -15.06 22.41
CA SER A 185 -4.29 -16.18 22.76
C SER A 185 -3.75 -17.50 22.18
N GLN A 186 -4.25 -18.64 22.69
CA GLN A 186 -3.87 -19.96 22.15
C GLN A 186 -4.23 -20.10 20.66
N LEU A 187 -5.34 -19.49 20.23
CA LEU A 187 -5.74 -19.50 18.82
C LEU A 187 -4.74 -18.74 17.95
N GLU A 188 -4.30 -17.57 18.39
CA GLU A 188 -3.35 -16.73 17.66
C GLU A 188 -1.95 -17.34 17.62
N ILE A 189 -1.55 -18.03 18.69
CA ILE A 189 -0.32 -18.85 18.69
C ILE A 189 -0.41 -19.93 17.62
N ARG A 190 -1.53 -20.68 17.57
CA ARG A 190 -1.73 -21.75 16.59
C ARG A 190 -1.76 -21.23 15.15
N ILE A 191 -2.40 -20.09 14.91
CA ILE A 191 -2.37 -19.43 13.59
C ILE A 191 -0.92 -19.07 13.23
N ASN A 192 -0.19 -18.41 14.13
CA ASN A 192 1.21 -18.06 13.90
C ASN A 192 2.11 -19.27 13.64
N ASP A 193 1.88 -20.38 14.32
CA ASP A 193 2.65 -21.62 14.10
C ASP A 193 2.41 -22.16 12.68
N ILE A 194 1.15 -22.16 12.20
CA ILE A 194 0.84 -22.53 10.81
C ILE A 194 1.52 -21.59 9.81
N LEU A 195 1.48 -20.27 10.05
CA LEU A 195 2.14 -19.29 9.18
C LEU A 195 3.66 -19.46 9.15
N LYS A 196 4.28 -19.74 10.30
CA LYS A 196 5.72 -20.05 10.38
C LYS A 196 6.07 -21.33 9.62
N GLU A 197 5.21 -22.34 9.65
CA GLU A 197 5.40 -23.58 8.90
C GLU A 197 5.20 -23.40 7.38
N LEU A 198 4.29 -22.51 6.96
CA LEU A 198 4.15 -22.08 5.56
C LEU A 198 5.41 -21.39 5.07
N GLY A 199 6.03 -20.58 5.93
CA GLY A 199 7.28 -19.88 5.67
C GLY A 199 7.21 -18.88 4.53
N GLU A 200 8.36 -18.28 4.25
CA GLU A 200 8.55 -17.37 3.13
C GLU A 200 8.87 -18.15 1.84
N ILE A 201 8.40 -17.64 0.71
CA ILE A 201 8.76 -18.13 -0.62
C ILE A 201 9.14 -16.99 -1.55
N ASP A 202 10.09 -17.24 -2.43
CA ASP A 202 10.44 -16.34 -3.51
C ASP A 202 9.40 -16.39 -4.64
N ILE A 203 8.78 -15.26 -4.96
CA ILE A 203 7.91 -15.09 -6.13
C ILE A 203 8.49 -14.08 -7.11
N TYR A 204 8.10 -14.19 -8.38
CA TYR A 204 8.48 -13.28 -9.44
C TYR A 204 7.36 -12.32 -9.79
N GLY A 205 7.72 -11.05 -10.02
CA GLY A 205 6.86 -10.06 -10.65
C GLY A 205 7.15 -9.91 -12.15
N TYR A 206 7.07 -8.69 -12.69
CA TYR A 206 7.31 -8.40 -14.10
C TYR A 206 8.82 -8.44 -14.46
N TYR A 207 9.09 -8.63 -15.76
CA TYR A 207 10.39 -8.48 -16.44
C TYR A 207 11.50 -9.54 -16.18
N ASP A 208 11.91 -10.20 -17.27
CA ASP A 208 13.05 -11.13 -17.37
C ASP A 208 14.35 -10.44 -17.87
N GLY A 209 14.38 -9.11 -17.93
CA GLY A 209 15.46 -8.31 -18.54
C GLY A 209 16.81 -8.30 -17.80
N GLY A 210 17.06 -9.27 -16.90
CA GLY A 210 18.34 -9.43 -16.20
C GLY A 210 18.39 -8.96 -14.74
N TYR A 211 17.36 -8.27 -14.25
CA TYR A 211 17.37 -7.66 -12.90
C TYR A 211 16.91 -8.58 -11.76
N LYS A 212 16.36 -9.77 -12.08
CA LYS A 212 15.93 -10.78 -11.09
C LYS A 212 15.16 -10.15 -9.92
N HIS A 213 14.07 -9.43 -10.20
CA HIS A 213 13.15 -8.97 -9.15
C HIS A 213 12.47 -10.20 -8.53
N ILE A 214 13.05 -10.64 -7.41
CA ILE A 214 12.56 -11.72 -6.57
C ILE A 214 11.96 -11.06 -5.35
N HIS A 215 10.71 -11.42 -5.03
CA HIS A 215 10.01 -10.92 -3.86
C HIS A 215 9.83 -12.03 -2.84
N HIS A 216 10.07 -11.67 -1.59
CA HIS A 216 9.88 -12.52 -0.44
C HIS A 216 8.40 -12.49 -0.02
N HIS A 217 7.66 -13.49 -0.52
CA HIS A 217 6.24 -13.65 -0.26
C HIS A 217 6.00 -14.44 1.02
N SER A 218 5.12 -13.92 1.88
CA SER A 218 4.63 -14.65 3.04
C SER A 218 3.21 -14.21 3.39
N ILE A 219 2.52 -15.02 4.19
CA ILE A 219 1.26 -14.63 4.82
C ILE A 219 1.58 -14.09 6.21
N ILE A 220 1.09 -12.89 6.49
CA ILE A 220 1.28 -12.17 7.74
C ILE A 220 -0.01 -12.15 8.55
N LEU A 221 0.15 -12.15 9.88
CA LEU A 221 -0.94 -11.94 10.83
C LEU A 221 -0.78 -10.59 11.51
N THR A 222 -1.85 -9.81 11.53
CA THR A 222 -1.94 -8.54 12.26
C THR A 222 -3.17 -8.53 13.15
N SER A 223 -3.24 -7.59 14.09
CA SER A 223 -4.36 -7.43 15.00
C SER A 223 -4.75 -5.97 15.20
N GLY A 224 -5.92 -5.73 15.78
CA GLY A 224 -6.38 -4.42 16.21
C GLY A 224 -7.57 -4.50 17.17
N ASP A 225 -7.92 -3.39 17.81
CA ASP A 225 -9.07 -3.28 18.71
C ASP A 225 -10.39 -3.23 17.93
N SER A 226 -10.32 -2.86 16.66
CA SER A 226 -11.44 -2.84 15.70
C SER A 226 -11.10 -3.58 14.41
N GLN A 227 -12.12 -3.89 13.62
CA GLN A 227 -11.95 -4.50 12.31
C GLN A 227 -11.13 -3.60 11.38
N GLU A 228 -11.46 -2.30 11.35
CA GLU A 228 -10.78 -1.30 10.54
C GLU A 228 -9.31 -1.16 10.92
N GLU A 229 -8.99 -1.17 12.21
CA GLU A 229 -7.62 -1.11 12.70
C GLU A 229 -6.83 -2.37 12.32
N ALA A 230 -7.41 -3.56 12.50
CA ALA A 230 -6.76 -4.81 12.09
C ALA A 230 -6.48 -4.83 10.58
N ILE A 231 -7.41 -4.36 9.75
CA ILE A 231 -7.20 -4.22 8.31
C ILE A 231 -6.10 -3.21 8.02
N ASN A 232 -6.16 -1.99 8.58
CA ASN A 232 -5.13 -0.96 8.37
C ASN A 232 -3.72 -1.48 8.75
N ASN A 233 -3.61 -2.18 9.87
CA ASN A 233 -2.36 -2.80 10.29
C ASN A 233 -1.88 -3.85 9.27
N ALA A 234 -2.79 -4.65 8.69
CA ALA A 234 -2.46 -5.61 7.64
C ALA A 234 -2.00 -4.93 6.33
N LEU A 235 -2.62 -3.80 5.95
CA LEU A 235 -2.22 -3.04 4.76
C LEU A 235 -0.82 -2.43 4.92
N LEU A 236 -0.49 -1.96 6.12
CA LEU A 236 0.85 -1.45 6.44
C LEU A 236 1.88 -2.58 6.48
N ALA A 237 1.58 -3.68 7.16
CA ALA A 237 2.50 -4.80 7.32
C ALA A 237 2.73 -5.58 6.02
N SER A 238 1.74 -5.62 5.12
CA SER A 238 1.87 -6.26 3.80
C SER A 238 2.73 -5.45 2.83
N GLY A 239 2.96 -4.17 3.11
CA GLY A 239 3.61 -3.24 2.19
C GLY A 239 2.68 -2.73 1.08
N LEU A 240 1.36 -2.93 1.20
CA LEU A 240 0.39 -2.25 0.33
C LEU A 240 0.41 -0.75 0.60
N VAL A 241 0.54 -0.36 1.86
CA VAL A 241 0.57 1.04 2.28
C VAL A 241 1.85 1.31 3.05
N GLU A 242 2.51 2.40 2.71
CA GLU A 242 3.59 2.96 3.51
C GLU A 242 3.30 4.43 3.80
N ILE A 243 3.65 4.88 5.02
CA ILE A 243 3.38 6.26 5.45
C ILE A 243 4.68 6.89 5.94
N TYR A 244 4.93 8.10 5.47
CA TYR A 244 6.13 8.85 5.78
C TYR A 244 5.83 10.29 6.13
N GLN A 245 6.67 10.88 6.96
CA GLN A 245 6.67 12.31 7.18
C GLN A 245 7.66 12.97 6.23
N ILE A 246 7.19 13.93 5.43
CA ILE A 246 8.05 14.68 4.53
C ILE A 246 8.87 15.67 5.36
N GLU A 247 10.19 15.60 5.20
CA GLU A 247 11.12 16.54 5.83
C GLU A 247 11.51 17.66 4.88
N LYS A 248 11.67 17.32 3.59
CA LYS A 248 12.06 18.27 2.55
C LYS A 248 11.68 17.77 1.15
N PHE A 249 11.23 18.69 0.30
CA PHE A 249 11.10 18.47 -1.14
C PHE A 249 12.42 18.73 -1.88
N THR A 250 12.75 17.87 -2.84
CA THR A 250 13.95 18.01 -3.69
C THR A 250 13.51 18.41 -5.10
N ILE A 251 14.08 19.50 -5.63
CA ILE A 251 14.06 19.83 -7.06
C ILE A 251 15.42 19.37 -7.61
N GLN A 252 15.43 18.41 -8.54
CA GLN A 252 16.67 17.89 -9.10
C GLN A 252 16.94 18.47 -10.49
N GLY A 253 18.23 18.49 -10.89
CA GLY A 253 18.67 18.82 -12.24
C GLY A 253 18.30 17.76 -13.29
N GLU A 254 18.76 17.93 -14.52
CA GLU A 254 18.59 16.95 -15.61
C GLU A 254 18.95 15.52 -15.16
N GLY A 255 18.11 14.54 -15.52
CA GLY A 255 18.29 13.13 -15.16
C GLY A 255 18.10 12.78 -13.67
N GLY A 256 17.62 13.70 -12.84
CA GLY A 256 17.36 13.46 -11.42
C GLY A 256 15.93 13.00 -11.11
N TRP A 257 15.74 12.32 -9.98
CA TRP A 257 14.43 11.87 -9.51
C TRP A 257 13.79 12.89 -8.55
N GLY A 258 12.48 13.09 -8.65
CA GLY A 258 11.72 14.15 -7.99
C GLY A 258 11.12 15.11 -9.02
N PHE A 259 10.92 16.38 -8.66
CA PHE A 259 10.58 17.39 -9.67
C PHE A 259 11.78 17.53 -10.64
N SER A 260 11.64 16.98 -11.85
CA SER A 260 12.74 16.84 -12.83
C SER A 260 12.68 17.93 -13.89
N LEU A 261 13.86 18.49 -14.19
CA LEU A 261 14.10 19.60 -15.10
C LEU A 261 14.21 19.21 -16.59
N ASP A 262 13.98 17.95 -16.95
CA ASP A 262 14.42 17.36 -18.24
C ASP A 262 13.58 17.75 -19.47
N ASP A 263 12.70 18.76 -19.37
CA ASP A 263 11.94 19.24 -20.51
C ASP A 263 12.11 20.74 -20.76
N ARG A 264 12.13 21.12 -22.05
CA ARG A 264 12.29 22.52 -22.49
C ARG A 264 11.15 23.43 -22.01
N ASP A 265 10.08 22.84 -21.50
CA ASP A 265 8.89 23.48 -20.97
C ASP A 265 8.77 23.39 -19.43
N PHE A 266 9.83 22.97 -18.71
CA PHE A 266 9.80 22.89 -17.24
C PHE A 266 9.69 24.28 -16.58
N ASP A 267 8.50 24.55 -16.01
CA ASP A 267 8.22 25.79 -15.29
C ASP A 267 8.75 25.70 -13.84
N ARG A 268 10.06 25.95 -13.69
CA ARG A 268 10.75 25.94 -12.39
C ARG A 268 10.12 26.86 -11.37
N ASP A 269 9.56 27.99 -11.81
CA ASP A 269 8.91 28.94 -10.92
C ASP A 269 7.61 28.33 -10.37
N ASN A 270 6.81 27.66 -11.20
CA ASN A 270 5.61 26.94 -10.74
C ASN A 270 5.93 25.83 -9.73
N VAL A 271 6.95 25.01 -9.98
CA VAL A 271 7.40 23.99 -9.01
C VAL A 271 7.84 24.62 -7.69
N THR A 272 8.61 25.70 -7.77
CA THR A 272 9.07 26.43 -6.58
C THR A 272 7.89 27.02 -5.81
N ASN A 273 6.90 27.58 -6.51
CA ASN A 273 5.69 28.12 -5.90
C ASN A 273 4.84 27.03 -5.23
N LEU A 274 4.70 25.86 -5.86
CA LEU A 274 4.02 24.71 -5.27
C LEU A 274 4.69 24.25 -3.97
N ILE A 275 6.01 24.02 -4.01
CA ILE A 275 6.76 23.59 -2.82
C ILE A 275 6.67 24.63 -1.70
N ASN A 276 6.80 25.93 -2.03
CA ASN A 276 6.68 27.00 -1.06
C ASN A 276 5.28 27.06 -0.45
N PHE A 277 4.23 26.89 -1.25
CA PHE A 277 2.86 26.81 -0.76
C PHE A 277 2.70 25.64 0.22
N LEU A 278 3.11 24.43 -0.16
CA LEU A 278 2.99 23.23 0.67
C LEU A 278 3.71 23.40 2.02
N ASN A 279 4.95 23.88 2.01
CA ASN A 279 5.73 24.09 3.23
C ASN A 279 5.19 25.20 4.13
N THR A 280 4.60 26.24 3.54
CA THR A 280 4.10 27.39 4.31
C THR A 280 2.74 27.10 4.95
N VAL A 281 1.87 26.39 4.22
CA VAL A 281 0.49 26.15 4.62
C VAL A 281 0.36 24.96 5.57
N PHE A 282 1.24 23.98 5.45
CA PHE A 282 1.16 22.74 6.21
C PHE A 282 2.39 22.57 7.10
N PRO A 283 2.23 22.73 8.44
CA PRO A 283 3.32 22.51 9.40
C PRO A 283 3.88 21.08 9.36
N LYS A 284 3.03 20.14 8.92
CA LYS A 284 3.38 18.73 8.77
C LYS A 284 2.72 18.19 7.50
N LEU A 285 3.54 17.60 6.64
CA LEU A 285 3.13 16.89 5.44
C LEU A 285 3.41 15.41 5.61
N LEU A 286 2.41 14.60 5.28
CA LEU A 286 2.53 13.15 5.25
C LEU A 286 2.45 12.67 3.80
N LEU A 287 3.31 11.72 3.45
CA LEU A 287 3.27 10.96 2.22
C LEU A 287 2.64 9.60 2.51
N TYR A 288 1.53 9.30 1.85
CA TYR A 288 0.93 7.97 1.81
C TYR A 288 1.26 7.35 0.47
N ARG A 289 1.97 6.23 0.46
CA ARG A 289 2.33 5.46 -0.73
C ARG A 289 1.50 4.18 -0.76
N PHE A 290 0.68 4.01 -1.79
CA PHE A 290 -0.09 2.80 -2.06
C PHE A 290 0.56 2.03 -3.21
N CYS A 291 0.99 0.81 -2.94
CA CYS A 291 1.68 -0.07 -3.89
C CYS A 291 0.75 -1.17 -4.39
N PHE A 292 0.37 -1.14 -5.66
CA PHE A 292 -0.39 -2.19 -6.32
C PHE A 292 0.50 -2.94 -7.31
N TRP A 293 1.57 -3.55 -6.79
CA TRP A 293 2.60 -4.27 -7.55
C TRP A 293 3.39 -3.42 -8.54
N ASP A 294 2.82 -3.13 -9.72
CA ASP A 294 3.41 -2.33 -10.79
C ASP A 294 2.80 -0.92 -10.89
N TYR A 295 1.86 -0.57 -10.01
CA TYR A 295 1.29 0.78 -9.90
C TYR A 295 1.54 1.38 -8.52
N GLU A 296 1.80 2.68 -8.50
CA GLU A 296 1.96 3.47 -7.30
C GLU A 296 0.99 4.66 -7.28
N HIS A 297 0.34 4.85 -6.14
CA HIS A 297 -0.47 6.03 -5.86
C HIS A 297 0.11 6.71 -4.63
N LEU A 298 0.67 7.91 -4.82
CA LEU A 298 1.23 8.72 -3.74
C LEU A 298 0.26 9.85 -3.40
N TYR A 299 0.03 10.07 -2.12
CA TYR A 299 -0.74 11.21 -1.63
C TYR A 299 0.11 11.99 -0.64
N ILE A 300 0.47 13.22 -1.02
CA ILE A 300 1.20 14.15 -0.18
C ILE A 300 0.20 15.12 0.43
N LEU A 301 -0.14 14.92 1.70
CA LEU A 301 -1.28 15.57 2.35
C LEU A 301 -0.87 16.31 3.62
N GLY A 302 -1.44 17.49 3.80
CA GLY A 302 -1.37 18.25 5.04
C GLY A 302 -2.76 18.50 5.62
N LYS A 303 -2.84 18.52 6.96
CA LYS A 303 -4.08 18.82 7.67
C LYS A 303 -4.49 20.26 7.44
N THR A 304 -5.78 20.49 7.18
CA THR A 304 -6.31 21.85 6.99
C THR A 304 -6.85 22.48 8.26
N ASP A 305 -7.15 21.69 9.29
CA ASP A 305 -7.75 22.16 10.53
C ASP A 305 -7.11 21.41 11.71
N ASP A 306 -6.55 22.17 12.65
CA ASP A 306 -5.99 21.67 13.93
C ASP A 306 -6.82 22.17 15.13
N SER A 307 -7.96 22.83 14.86
CA SER A 307 -8.79 23.40 15.90
C SER A 307 -9.52 22.28 16.65
N GLN A 308 -9.24 22.16 17.95
CA GLN A 308 -9.81 21.15 18.85
C GLN A 308 -11.36 21.18 19.00
N ARG A 309 -12.06 21.99 18.21
CA ARG A 309 -13.52 22.20 18.31
C ARG A 309 -14.33 21.26 17.41
N ASP A 310 -13.71 20.61 16.44
CA ASP A 310 -14.36 19.69 15.52
C ASP A 310 -13.45 18.48 15.31
N SER A 311 -13.94 17.28 15.64
CA SER A 311 -13.17 16.05 15.50
C SER A 311 -12.91 15.65 14.05
N SER A 312 -13.55 16.32 13.08
CA SER A 312 -13.37 16.06 11.65
C SER A 312 -12.19 16.85 11.06
N THR A 313 -11.00 16.21 11.00
CA THR A 313 -9.79 16.75 10.38
C THR A 313 -9.81 16.50 8.87
N SER A 314 -9.90 17.56 8.07
CA SER A 314 -9.78 17.49 6.61
C SER A 314 -8.32 17.61 6.15
N TYR A 315 -8.02 17.11 4.95
CA TYR A 315 -6.67 17.12 4.39
C TYR A 315 -6.68 17.69 2.98
N VAL A 316 -5.61 18.38 2.61
CA VAL A 316 -5.40 18.93 1.27
C VAL A 316 -3.95 18.70 0.87
N GLY A 317 -3.72 18.49 -0.42
CA GLY A 317 -2.38 18.34 -0.97
C GLY A 317 -2.40 17.84 -2.40
N VAL A 318 -1.47 16.95 -2.74
CA VAL A 318 -1.24 16.50 -4.11
C VAL A 318 -1.32 14.98 -4.17
N ALA A 319 -2.00 14.45 -5.19
CA ALA A 319 -1.97 13.05 -5.57
C ALA A 319 -1.01 12.88 -6.77
N ILE A 320 -0.26 11.78 -6.76
CA ILE A 320 0.63 11.36 -7.84
C ILE A 320 0.26 9.93 -8.20
N HIS A 321 -0.12 9.71 -9.45
CA HIS A 321 -0.43 8.38 -9.97
C HIS A 321 0.63 8.00 -10.98
N SER A 322 1.19 6.80 -10.81
CA SER A 322 2.28 6.34 -11.65
C SER A 322 2.20 4.84 -11.88
N GLN A 323 2.54 4.41 -13.09
CA GLN A 323 2.78 3.02 -13.42
C GLN A 323 4.28 2.80 -13.56
N PHE A 324 4.78 1.67 -13.09
CA PHE A 324 6.15 1.26 -13.35
C PHE A 324 6.39 1.21 -14.86
N THR A 325 7.39 1.95 -15.32
CA THR A 325 7.83 1.97 -16.72
C THR A 325 9.21 1.35 -16.83
N TYR A 326 9.33 0.33 -17.66
CA TYR A 326 10.64 -0.21 -18.01
C TYR A 326 11.36 0.75 -18.96
N ASN A 327 12.45 1.37 -18.50
CA ASN A 327 13.35 2.14 -19.35
C ASN A 327 14.79 1.56 -19.29
N PRO A 328 15.22 0.79 -20.31
CA PRO A 328 16.57 0.20 -20.38
C PRO A 328 17.69 1.21 -20.65
#